data_AF-A0A522CLP1-F1
#
_entry.id   AF-A0A522CLP1-F1
#
_cell.length_a   1.000
_cell.length_b   1.000
_cell.length_c   1.000
_cell.angle_alpha   90.00
_cell.angle_beta   90.00
_cell.angle_gamma   90.00
#
_symmetry.space_group_name_H-M   'P 1'
#
loop_
_entity.id
_entity.type
_entity.pdbx_description
1 polymer ?
#
loop_
_entity_poly.entity_id
_entity_poly.type
_entity_poly.pdbx_seq_one_letter_code
_entity_poly.pdbx_strand_id
1 'polypeptide(L)'
;MSRVAAPLSLTAALVAAAAPTRAEPLAAPVEGPARICFHESGFELAAGERITDFSGGIHAASVTVSGPHGGYTVTEGEIFVTPRGMGLTVYRTPKFHIRRDGQRYAVFAATSFSPDERRLLIWLSGPALARAHRKAIFQGIWVGDPATAKCDQGFGYGWNFLDQ
;
A
#
# COMPACT_ATOMS: atom_id res chain seq x y z
N MET A 1 74.11 3.18 -0.61
CA MET A 1 72.87 3.77 -1.16
C MET A 1 71.73 3.43 -0.21
N SER A 2 71.29 4.40 0.61
CA SER A 2 70.26 4.19 1.65
C SER A 2 68.88 4.49 1.10
N ARG A 3 67.90 3.59 1.27
CA ARG A 3 66.49 3.83 0.93
C ARG A 3 65.68 3.98 2.21
N VAL A 4 65.03 5.14 2.34
CA VAL A 4 64.10 5.48 3.45
C VAL A 4 62.69 5.03 3.03
N ALA A 5 62.02 4.25 3.88
CA ALA A 5 60.65 3.81 3.68
C ALA A 5 59.68 4.76 4.42
N ALA A 6 58.67 5.27 3.71
CA ALA A 6 57.62 6.11 4.27
C ALA A 6 56.37 5.28 4.64
N PRO A 7 55.70 5.55 5.76
CA PRO A 7 54.51 4.81 6.17
C PRO A 7 53.25 5.34 5.47
N LEU A 8 52.49 4.42 4.84
CA LEU A 8 51.13 4.69 4.39
C LEU A 8 50.18 4.74 5.59
N SER A 9 49.51 5.86 5.78
CA SER A 9 48.38 5.98 6.71
C SER A 9 47.09 5.62 5.99
N LEU A 10 46.41 4.58 6.46
CA LEU A 10 45.07 4.18 6.00
C LEU A 10 44.01 4.99 6.74
N THR A 11 43.34 5.91 6.06
CA THR A 11 42.21 6.65 6.60
C THR A 11 40.94 5.82 6.37
N ALA A 12 40.40 5.22 7.42
CA ALA A 12 39.10 4.54 7.36
C ALA A 12 37.97 5.56 7.45
N ALA A 13 37.24 5.78 6.35
CA ALA A 13 36.04 6.61 6.34
C ALA A 13 34.86 5.78 6.87
N LEU A 14 34.31 6.17 8.03
CA LEU A 14 33.02 5.66 8.49
C LEU A 14 31.91 6.23 7.61
N VAL A 15 31.28 5.38 6.81
CA VAL A 15 30.00 5.68 6.16
C VAL A 15 28.91 5.42 7.19
N ALA A 16 28.35 6.48 7.77
CA ALA A 16 27.13 6.38 8.56
C ALA A 16 25.96 6.11 7.61
N ALA A 17 25.50 4.86 7.54
CA ALA A 17 24.30 4.51 6.81
C ALA A 17 23.09 5.10 7.55
N ALA A 18 22.36 6.01 6.90
CA ALA A 18 21.06 6.45 7.39
C ALA A 18 20.13 5.23 7.46
N ALA A 19 19.73 4.84 8.67
CA ALA A 19 18.73 3.81 8.85
C ALA A 19 17.41 4.32 8.25
N PRO A 20 16.72 3.54 7.39
CA PRO A 20 15.40 3.92 6.94
C PRO A 20 14.49 4.02 8.16
N THR A 21 13.78 5.14 8.28
CA THR A 21 12.68 5.32 9.23
C THR A 21 11.65 4.22 8.97
N ARG A 22 11.66 3.17 9.79
CA ARG A 22 10.68 2.08 9.72
C ARG A 22 9.36 2.63 10.22
N ALA A 23 8.29 2.41 9.45
CA ALA A 23 6.94 2.59 9.95
C ALA A 23 6.79 1.84 11.28
N GLU A 24 6.17 2.49 12.26
CA GLU A 24 5.98 1.90 13.58
C GLU A 24 5.19 0.59 13.44
N PRO A 25 5.69 -0.54 13.99
CA PRO A 25 4.97 -1.80 13.88
C PRO A 25 3.57 -1.67 14.46
N LEU A 26 2.60 -2.34 13.82
CA LEU A 26 1.26 -2.48 14.40
C LEU A 26 1.37 -3.03 15.83
N ALA A 27 0.84 -2.29 16.81
CA ALA A 27 0.86 -2.69 18.21
C ALA A 27 0.16 -4.05 18.42
N ALA A 28 -0.86 -4.34 17.62
CA ALA A 28 -1.50 -5.64 17.51
C ALA A 28 -2.02 -5.86 16.07
N PRO A 29 -2.12 -7.12 15.60
CA PRO A 29 -2.82 -7.43 14.35
C PRO A 29 -4.28 -6.98 14.38
N VAL A 30 -4.79 -6.48 13.26
CA VAL A 30 -6.22 -6.20 13.07
C VAL A 30 -6.84 -7.45 12.46
N GLU A 31 -7.77 -8.10 13.17
CA GLU A 31 -8.45 -9.32 12.72
C GLU A 31 -9.82 -9.01 12.12
N GLY A 32 -10.22 -9.73 11.08
CA GLY A 32 -11.54 -9.61 10.48
C GLY A 32 -12.62 -10.40 11.23
N PRO A 33 -13.91 -10.08 11.07
CA PRO A 33 -14.46 -9.10 10.12
C PRO A 33 -14.23 -7.66 10.57
N ALA A 34 -13.68 -6.83 9.68
CA ALA A 34 -13.38 -5.42 9.98
C ALA A 34 -13.36 -4.56 8.71
N ARG A 35 -13.82 -3.32 8.81
CA ARG A 35 -13.72 -2.30 7.77
C ARG A 35 -12.46 -1.48 7.94
N ILE A 36 -11.61 -1.56 6.93
CA ILE A 36 -10.31 -0.88 6.89
C ILE A 36 -10.42 0.34 5.98
N CYS A 37 -9.91 1.48 6.44
CA CYS A 37 -9.96 2.74 5.71
C CYS A 37 -8.57 3.27 5.43
N PHE A 38 -8.41 3.84 4.23
CA PHE A 38 -7.35 4.75 3.86
C PHE A 38 -7.91 6.18 3.74
N HIS A 39 -7.26 7.07 2.99
CA HIS A 39 -7.69 8.45 2.86
C HIS A 39 -8.91 8.63 1.95
N GLU A 40 -8.99 7.88 0.85
CA GLU A 40 -10.07 8.00 -0.17
C GLU A 40 -10.76 6.67 -0.47
N SER A 41 -10.38 5.60 0.23
CA SER A 41 -10.87 4.26 -0.03
C SER A 41 -10.83 3.38 1.20
N GLY A 42 -11.29 2.15 1.02
CA GLY A 42 -11.10 1.10 2.00
C GLY A 42 -11.47 -0.26 1.46
N PHE A 43 -11.35 -1.25 2.33
CA PHE A 43 -11.73 -2.61 2.03
C PHE A 43 -12.27 -3.32 3.27
N GLU A 44 -13.06 -4.37 3.04
CA GLU A 44 -13.51 -5.28 4.08
C GLU A 44 -12.49 -6.40 4.28
N LEU A 45 -12.08 -6.59 5.51
CA LEU A 45 -11.30 -7.73 5.97
C LEU A 45 -12.28 -8.87 6.30
N ALA A 46 -12.16 -10.02 5.66
CA ALA A 46 -13.06 -11.15 5.90
C ALA A 46 -12.74 -11.87 7.22
N ALA A 47 -13.67 -12.69 7.72
CA ALA A 47 -13.42 -13.53 8.88
C ALA A 47 -12.21 -14.46 8.65
N GLY A 48 -11.26 -14.45 9.58
CA GLY A 48 -10.01 -15.21 9.49
C GLY A 48 -8.90 -14.52 8.68
N GLU A 49 -9.18 -13.37 8.07
CA GLU A 49 -8.13 -12.49 7.55
C GLU A 49 -7.60 -11.57 8.66
N ARG A 50 -6.33 -11.17 8.55
CA ARG A 50 -5.70 -10.22 9.47
C ARG A 50 -4.71 -9.32 8.76
N ILE A 51 -4.60 -8.07 9.21
CA ILE A 51 -3.49 -7.20 8.85
C ILE A 51 -2.27 -7.57 9.69
N THR A 52 -1.19 -7.94 9.02
CA THR A 52 0.07 -8.35 9.67
C THR A 52 1.15 -7.28 9.62
N ASP A 53 1.01 -6.33 8.70
CA ASP A 53 2.03 -5.30 8.49
C ASP A 53 1.39 -4.02 7.93
N PHE A 54 2.00 -2.89 8.27
CA PHE A 54 1.65 -1.57 7.77
C PHE A 54 2.92 -0.79 7.46
N SER A 55 2.94 -0.14 6.29
CA SER A 55 3.98 0.81 5.89
C SER A 55 3.32 2.08 5.37
N GLY A 56 3.59 3.20 6.01
CA GLY A 56 3.17 4.53 5.56
C GLY A 56 4.35 5.39 5.08
N GLY A 57 4.04 6.47 4.39
CA GLY A 57 5.00 7.50 3.98
C GLY A 57 4.28 8.79 3.58
N ILE A 58 4.97 9.69 2.88
CA ILE A 58 4.37 10.95 2.43
C ILE A 58 3.36 10.72 1.29
N HIS A 59 3.62 9.74 0.44
CA HIS A 59 2.86 9.55 -0.80
C HIS A 59 1.97 8.31 -0.81
N ALA A 60 2.20 7.35 0.08
CA ALA A 60 1.45 6.11 0.06
C ALA A 60 1.34 5.45 1.44
N ALA A 61 0.28 4.67 1.62
CA ALA A 61 0.08 3.72 2.70
C ALA A 61 -0.09 2.33 2.11
N SER A 62 0.48 1.33 2.77
CA SER A 62 0.40 -0.07 2.38
C SER A 62 0.09 -0.94 3.59
N VAL A 63 -0.86 -1.86 3.46
CA VAL A 63 -1.14 -2.91 4.45
C VAL A 63 -0.95 -4.28 3.83
N THR A 64 -0.41 -5.21 4.60
CA THR A 64 -0.32 -6.63 4.21
C THR A 64 -1.38 -7.42 4.98
N VAL A 65 -2.22 -8.11 4.22
CA VAL A 65 -3.26 -9.01 4.72
C VAL A 65 -2.80 -10.45 4.57
N SER A 66 -3.03 -11.25 5.61
CA SER A 66 -2.87 -12.71 5.59
C SER A 66 -4.18 -13.39 5.95
N GLY A 67 -4.44 -14.57 5.40
CA GLY A 67 -5.64 -15.34 5.70
C GLY A 67 -5.64 -16.72 5.05
N PRO A 68 -6.76 -17.47 5.15
CA PRO A 68 -6.88 -18.85 4.69
C PRO A 68 -6.62 -19.05 3.19
N HIS A 69 -6.77 -17.99 2.39
CA HIS A 69 -6.62 -18.04 0.94
C HIS A 69 -5.24 -17.58 0.45
N GLY A 70 -4.33 -17.23 1.35
CA GLY A 70 -3.02 -16.64 1.08
C GLY A 70 -2.95 -15.19 1.51
N GLY A 71 -1.81 -14.55 1.25
CA GLY A 71 -1.62 -13.12 1.53
C GLY A 71 -1.89 -12.22 0.32
N TYR A 72 -2.20 -10.97 0.60
CA TYR A 72 -2.22 -9.89 -0.39
C TYR A 72 -1.85 -8.55 0.26
N THR A 73 -1.42 -7.61 -0.56
CA THR A 73 -1.07 -6.26 -0.15
C THR A 73 -2.04 -5.28 -0.80
N VAL A 74 -2.47 -4.29 -0.03
CA VAL A 74 -3.30 -3.17 -0.49
C VAL A 74 -2.49 -1.90 -0.29
N THR A 75 -2.24 -1.16 -1.36
CA THR A 75 -1.47 0.09 -1.31
C THR A 75 -2.29 1.23 -1.91
N GLU A 76 -2.58 2.27 -1.12
CA GLU A 76 -3.15 3.54 -1.59
C GLU A 76 -2.02 4.58 -1.72
N GLY A 77 -1.99 5.39 -2.78
CA GLY A 77 -1.01 6.49 -2.88
C GLY A 77 -0.68 7.03 -4.28
N GLU A 78 -1.21 6.43 -5.34
CA GLU A 78 -0.78 6.72 -6.71
C GLU A 78 -1.71 7.68 -7.46
N ILE A 79 -2.46 8.52 -6.73
CA ILE A 79 -3.52 9.39 -7.27
C ILE A 79 -3.02 10.39 -8.33
N PHE A 80 -1.74 10.77 -8.27
CA PHE A 80 -1.12 11.70 -9.21
C PHE A 80 -0.41 11.01 -10.38
N VAL A 81 -0.36 9.68 -10.40
CA VAL A 81 0.27 8.92 -11.47
C VAL A 81 -0.76 8.58 -12.54
N THR A 82 -0.40 8.86 -13.79
CA THR A 82 -1.15 8.41 -14.97
C THR A 82 -0.49 7.15 -15.52
N PRO A 83 -0.93 5.94 -15.12
CA PRO A 83 -0.28 4.71 -15.57
C PRO A 83 -0.51 4.51 -17.07
N ARG A 84 0.56 4.23 -17.80
CA ARG A 84 0.54 3.89 -19.24
C ARG A 84 0.56 2.38 -19.41
N GLY A 85 -0.08 1.87 -20.47
CA GLY A 85 0.02 0.45 -20.83
C GLY A 85 -0.76 -0.51 -19.92
N MET A 86 -1.76 -0.01 -19.19
CA MET A 86 -2.58 -0.84 -18.30
C MET A 86 -3.34 -1.94 -19.06
N GLY A 87 -3.48 -3.12 -18.45
CA GLY A 87 -4.17 -4.25 -19.06
C GLY A 87 -5.70 -4.18 -18.99
N LEU A 88 -6.33 -5.35 -19.03
CA LEU A 88 -7.78 -5.52 -19.17
C LEU A 88 -8.54 -5.07 -17.91
N THR A 89 -9.72 -4.48 -18.10
CA THR A 89 -10.68 -4.30 -17.01
C THR A 89 -11.24 -5.66 -16.60
N VAL A 90 -11.10 -6.04 -15.33
CA VAL A 90 -11.53 -7.34 -14.79
C VAL A 90 -12.68 -7.22 -13.78
N TYR A 91 -12.98 -6.02 -13.30
CA TYR A 91 -14.08 -5.73 -12.40
C TYR A 91 -14.52 -4.28 -12.57
N ARG A 92 -15.82 -3.99 -12.42
CA ARG A 92 -16.37 -2.64 -12.60
C ARG A 92 -17.62 -2.44 -11.75
N THR A 93 -17.71 -1.26 -11.15
CA THR A 93 -18.88 -0.70 -10.49
C THR A 93 -19.14 0.71 -11.03
N PRO A 94 -20.25 1.36 -10.64
CA PRO A 94 -20.47 2.77 -10.95
C PRO A 94 -19.40 3.70 -10.33
N LYS A 95 -18.74 3.29 -9.23
CA LYS A 95 -17.78 4.14 -8.50
C LYS A 95 -16.33 3.89 -8.92
N PHE A 96 -15.96 2.66 -9.22
CA PHE A 96 -14.59 2.31 -9.57
C PHE A 96 -14.52 1.20 -10.62
N HIS A 97 -13.33 0.96 -11.16
CA HIS A 97 -13.04 -0.22 -11.94
C HIS A 97 -11.66 -0.76 -11.62
N ILE A 98 -11.46 -2.05 -11.82
CA ILE A 98 -10.20 -2.72 -11.56
C ILE A 98 -9.62 -3.21 -12.87
N ARG A 99 -8.37 -2.84 -13.14
CA ARG A 99 -7.60 -3.32 -14.28
C ARG A 99 -6.49 -4.25 -13.83
N ARG A 100 -6.24 -5.32 -14.59
CA ARG A 100 -5.10 -6.21 -14.34
C ARG A 100 -3.85 -5.65 -15.01
N ASP A 101 -2.74 -5.68 -14.30
CA ASP A 101 -1.41 -5.33 -14.80
C ASP A 101 -0.41 -6.42 -14.35
N GLY A 102 -0.14 -7.38 -15.24
CA GLY A 102 0.64 -8.58 -14.92
C GLY A 102 0.04 -9.38 -13.75
N GLN A 103 0.73 -9.36 -12.60
CA GLN A 103 0.32 -10.01 -11.34
C GLN A 103 -0.33 -9.05 -10.33
N ARG A 104 -0.49 -7.78 -10.71
CA ARG A 104 -1.10 -6.74 -9.89
C ARG A 104 -2.45 -6.35 -10.45
N TYR A 105 -3.23 -5.68 -9.61
CA TYR A 105 -4.51 -5.10 -9.99
C TYR A 105 -4.57 -3.66 -9.51
N ALA A 106 -4.99 -2.78 -10.40
CA ALA A 106 -5.13 -1.36 -10.15
C ALA A 106 -6.60 -1.00 -10.03
N VAL A 107 -6.97 -0.35 -8.94
CA VAL A 107 -8.30 0.22 -8.72
C VAL A 107 -8.28 1.67 -9.17
N PHE A 108 -9.17 2.01 -10.09
CA PHE A 108 -9.34 3.35 -10.62
C PHE A 108 -10.70 3.93 -10.25
N ALA A 109 -10.68 5.10 -9.64
CA ALA A 109 -11.88 5.78 -9.18
C ALA A 109 -11.72 7.30 -9.21
N ALA A 110 -12.85 8.02 -9.22
CA ALA A 110 -12.84 9.46 -8.94
C ALA A 110 -12.62 9.65 -7.43
N THR A 111 -11.96 10.73 -7.07
CA THR A 111 -11.57 11.06 -5.69
C THR A 111 -11.98 12.49 -5.37
N SER A 112 -11.87 12.90 -4.11
CA SER A 112 -12.13 14.29 -3.72
C SER A 112 -11.23 15.29 -4.48
N PHE A 113 -10.00 14.90 -4.81
CA PHE A 113 -9.02 15.71 -5.54
C PHE A 113 -9.22 15.73 -7.07
N SER A 114 -9.95 14.76 -7.62
CA SER A 114 -10.14 14.58 -9.06
C SER A 114 -11.55 14.06 -9.32
N PRO A 115 -12.61 14.87 -9.09
CA PRO A 115 -13.99 14.40 -9.15
C PRO A 115 -14.43 14.03 -10.57
N ASP A 116 -13.84 14.67 -11.59
CA ASP A 116 -14.21 14.51 -13.00
C ASP A 116 -13.37 13.47 -13.73
N GLU A 117 -12.33 12.91 -13.10
CA GLU A 117 -11.43 11.94 -13.73
C GLU A 117 -11.09 10.80 -12.78
N ARG A 118 -11.20 9.57 -13.28
CA ARG A 118 -10.78 8.38 -12.52
C ARG A 118 -9.26 8.25 -12.51
N ARG A 119 -8.67 8.38 -11.33
CA ARG A 119 -7.23 8.20 -11.09
C ARG A 119 -6.95 6.80 -10.58
N LEU A 120 -5.70 6.35 -10.71
CA LEU A 120 -5.21 5.17 -10.03
C LEU A 120 -5.20 5.46 -8.53
N LEU A 121 -5.96 4.68 -7.75
CA LEU A 121 -6.10 4.91 -6.32
C LEU A 121 -5.37 3.82 -5.53
N ILE A 122 -5.68 2.56 -5.84
CA ILE A 122 -5.18 1.40 -5.08
C ILE A 122 -4.43 0.45 -6.00
N TRP A 123 -3.32 -0.09 -5.50
CA TRP A 123 -2.72 -1.32 -6.00
C TRP A 123 -3.05 -2.50 -5.10
N LEU A 124 -3.42 -3.61 -5.72
CA LEU A 124 -3.57 -4.92 -5.08
C LEU A 124 -2.53 -5.86 -5.68
N SER A 125 -1.83 -6.60 -4.83
CA SER A 125 -0.86 -7.62 -5.25
C SER A 125 -0.86 -8.81 -4.29
N GLY A 126 -0.39 -9.97 -4.75
CA GLY A 126 -0.13 -11.12 -3.89
C GLY A 126 -0.88 -12.41 -4.26
N PRO A 127 -0.47 -13.56 -3.68
CA PRO A 127 -0.97 -14.88 -4.07
C PRO A 127 -2.49 -15.08 -3.95
N ALA A 128 -3.16 -14.41 -3.01
CA ALA A 128 -4.62 -14.55 -2.84
C ALA A 128 -5.40 -14.07 -4.09
N LEU A 129 -4.82 -13.16 -4.87
CA LEU A 129 -5.45 -12.60 -6.08
C LEU A 129 -5.32 -13.49 -7.33
N ALA A 130 -4.51 -14.55 -7.27
CA ALA A 130 -4.42 -15.53 -8.35
C ALA A 130 -5.55 -16.58 -8.30
N ARG A 131 -6.34 -16.60 -7.24
CA ARG A 131 -7.29 -17.67 -6.91
C ARG A 131 -8.75 -17.25 -7.06
N ALA A 132 -9.67 -18.20 -6.86
CA ALA A 132 -11.12 -17.97 -6.88
C ALA A 132 -11.58 -16.86 -5.90
N HIS A 133 -10.82 -16.65 -4.81
CA HIS A 133 -11.14 -15.65 -3.79
C HIS A 133 -10.98 -14.20 -4.24
N ARG A 134 -10.30 -13.93 -5.38
CA ARG A 134 -10.11 -12.57 -5.92
C ARG A 134 -11.41 -11.77 -6.03
N LYS A 135 -12.51 -12.42 -6.42
CA LYS A 135 -13.80 -11.73 -6.59
C LYS A 135 -14.32 -11.19 -5.26
N ALA A 136 -14.14 -11.91 -4.16
CA ALA A 136 -14.56 -11.47 -2.82
C ALA A 136 -13.75 -10.25 -2.39
N ILE A 137 -12.43 -10.28 -2.56
CA ILE A 137 -11.55 -9.12 -2.30
C ILE A 137 -12.04 -7.89 -3.09
N PHE A 138 -12.33 -8.05 -4.38
CA PHE A 138 -12.80 -6.94 -5.22
C PHE A 138 -14.16 -6.38 -4.79
N GLN A 139 -15.05 -7.24 -4.30
CA GLN A 139 -16.36 -6.85 -3.80
C GLN A 139 -16.29 -6.13 -2.45
N GLY A 140 -15.26 -6.41 -1.64
CA GLY A 140 -15.00 -5.72 -0.38
C GLY A 140 -14.44 -4.31 -0.54
N ILE A 141 -13.97 -3.93 -1.73
CA ILE A 141 -13.40 -2.60 -1.97
C ILE A 141 -14.51 -1.57 -2.12
N TRP A 142 -14.31 -0.42 -1.47
CA TRP A 142 -15.14 0.77 -1.62
C TRP A 142 -14.27 2.01 -1.80
N VAL A 143 -14.85 3.06 -2.38
CA VAL A 143 -14.20 4.36 -2.62
C VAL A 143 -15.16 5.45 -2.16
N GLY A 144 -14.66 6.37 -1.34
CA GLY A 144 -15.44 7.45 -0.75
C GLY A 144 -14.76 8.05 0.48
N ASP A 145 -15.47 8.94 1.16
CA ASP A 145 -14.99 9.61 2.38
C ASP A 145 -14.99 8.66 3.58
N PRO A 146 -13.81 8.36 4.18
CA PRO A 146 -13.69 7.52 5.37
C PRO A 146 -14.50 8.01 6.56
N ALA A 147 -14.71 9.33 6.70
CA ALA A 147 -15.50 9.90 7.80
C ALA A 147 -16.96 9.40 7.78
N THR A 148 -17.46 9.02 6.59
CA THR A 148 -18.81 8.46 6.41
C THR A 148 -18.85 6.94 6.48
N ALA A 149 -17.69 6.28 6.36
CA ALA A 149 -17.60 4.83 6.17
C ALA A 149 -17.70 4.02 7.47
N LYS A 150 -17.58 4.65 8.66
CA LYS A 150 -17.53 3.97 9.98
C LYS A 150 -16.44 2.88 10.01
N CYS A 151 -15.19 3.32 9.98
CA CYS A 151 -14.01 2.47 9.96
C CYS A 151 -13.77 1.79 11.32
N ASP A 152 -13.38 0.51 11.29
CA ASP A 152 -12.84 -0.16 12.48
C ASP A 152 -11.36 0.20 12.68
N GLN A 153 -10.62 0.36 11.57
CA GLN A 153 -9.23 0.83 11.57
C GLN A 153 -8.95 1.76 10.39
N GLY A 154 -8.26 2.88 10.66
CA GLY A 154 -7.75 3.79 9.64
C GLY A 154 -6.23 3.69 9.48
N PHE A 155 -5.76 3.83 8.24
CA PHE A 155 -4.36 3.94 7.86
C PHE A 155 -4.15 5.20 7.05
N GLY A 156 -3.38 6.13 7.60
CA GLY A 156 -3.05 7.38 6.92
C GLY A 156 -1.71 7.32 6.20
N TYR A 157 -1.50 8.30 5.32
CA TYR A 157 -0.21 8.69 4.77
C TYR A 157 -0.25 10.22 4.54
N GLY A 158 0.91 10.85 4.36
CA GLY A 158 1.00 12.30 4.14
C GLY A 158 2.12 12.96 4.94
N TRP A 159 2.15 14.29 4.92
CA TRP A 159 3.22 15.08 5.55
C TRP A 159 3.35 14.86 7.06
N ASN A 160 2.25 14.51 7.74
CA ASN A 160 2.23 14.20 9.17
C ASN A 160 3.08 12.96 9.54
N PHE A 161 3.57 12.19 8.58
CA PHE A 161 4.56 11.12 8.82
C PHE A 161 5.98 11.64 9.06
N LEU A 162 6.28 12.90 8.75
CA LEU A 162 7.59 13.50 9.00
C LEU A 162 7.80 13.93 10.46
N ASP A 163 6.71 14.05 11.22
CA ASP A 163 6.74 14.56 12.60
C ASP A 163 6.84 13.45 13.65
N GLN A 164 7.10 12.19 13.24
CA GLN A 164 7.17 11.00 14.10
C GLN A 164 8.61 10.53 14.35
#